data_AF-A0A932QP89-F1
#
_entry.id   AF-A0A932QP89-F1
#
_cell.length_a   1.000
_cell.length_b   1.000
_cell.length_c   1.000
_cell.angle_alpha   90.00
_cell.angle_beta   90.00
_cell.angle_gamma   90.00
#
_symmetry.space_group_name_H-M   'P 1'
#
loop_
_entity.id
_entity.type
_entity.pdbx_description
1 polymer ?
#
loop_
_entity_poly.entity_id
_entity_poly.type
_entity_poly.pdbx_seq_one_letter_code
_entity_poly.pdbx_strand_id
1 'polypeptide(L)' 'MISCRETSGILASGTDPGLWKRLQLRLHLMMCDACSAYKRQLGALRKGIRKLVETESAKISGAELENQIIIKIREHKRPL' A
#
# COMPACT_ATOMS: atom_id res chain seq x y z
N MET A 1 13.55 -6.58 -24.60
CA MET A 1 12.75 -7.56 -23.83
C MET A 1 13.08 -7.31 -22.36
N ILE A 2 12.12 -6.93 -21.51
CA ILE A 2 12.41 -6.78 -20.08
C ILE A 2 12.46 -8.17 -19.43
N SER A 3 13.39 -8.36 -18.49
CA SER A 3 13.54 -9.65 -17.81
C SER A 3 12.46 -9.85 -16.74
N CYS A 4 12.24 -11.10 -16.31
CA CYS A 4 11.37 -11.39 -15.17
C CYS A 4 11.83 -10.65 -13.90
N ARG A 5 13.15 -10.52 -13.70
CA ARG A 5 13.75 -9.78 -12.57
C ARG A 5 13.43 -8.29 -12.62
N GLU A 6 13.54 -7.68 -13.80
CA GLU A 6 13.19 -6.26 -13.98
C GLU A 6 11.67 -6.05 -13.81
N THR A 7 10.87 -6.96 -14.37
CA THR A 7 9.41 -6.96 -14.24
C THR A 7 8.98 -7.04 -12.77
N SER A 8 9.51 -7.99 -12.00
CA SER A 8 9.17 -8.14 -10.59
C SER A 8 9.59 -6.92 -9.76
N GLY A 9 10.76 -6.33 -10.07
CA GLY A 9 11.21 -5.08 -9.47
C GLY A 9 10.26 -3.90 -9.73
N ILE A 10 9.84 -3.71 -10.98
CA ILE A 10 8.88 -2.67 -11.36
C ILE A 10 7.52 -2.90 -10.67
N LEU A 11 7.04 -4.15 -10.63
CA LEU A 11 5.77 -4.47 -9.97
C LEU A 11 5.81 -4.20 -8.46
N ALA A 12 6.94 -4.50 -7.81
CA ALA A 12 7.16 -4.30 -6.39
C ALA A 12 7.27 -2.82 -5.99
N SER A 13 8.00 -2.01 -6.77
CA SER A 13 8.28 -0.61 -6.44
C SER A 13 7.02 0.26 -6.34
N GLY A 14 5.96 -0.10 -7.07
CA GLY A 14 4.72 0.69 -7.10
C GLY A 14 4.88 2.06 -7.76
N THR A 15 6.04 2.35 -8.32
CA THR A 15 6.34 3.60 -9.05
C THR A 15 5.95 3.45 -10.52
N ASP A 16 5.43 4.52 -11.14
CA ASP A 16 5.13 4.49 -12.57
C ASP A 16 6.43 4.45 -13.40
N PRO A 17 6.71 3.39 -14.17
CA PRO A 17 7.98 3.24 -14.87
C PRO A 17 8.07 4.06 -16.17
N GLY A 18 7.08 4.92 -16.45
CA GLY A 18 6.96 5.70 -17.69
C GLY A 18 6.26 4.93 -18.81
N LEU A 19 5.87 5.64 -19.88
CA LEU A 19 5.02 5.11 -20.96
C LEU A 19 5.63 3.89 -21.66
N TRP A 20 6.93 3.95 -21.99
CA TRP A 20 7.59 2.89 -22.75
C TRP A 20 7.77 1.60 -21.93
N LYS A 21 8.25 1.72 -20.69
CA LYS A 21 8.37 0.57 -19.80
C LYS A 21 7.02 -0.01 -19.41
N ARG A 22 5.97 0.82 -19.30
CA ARG A 22 4.60 0.35 -19.08
C ARG A 22 4.11 -0.53 -20.24
N LEU A 23 4.41 -0.17 -21.49
CA LEU A 23 4.08 -1.00 -22.65
C LEU A 23 4.85 -2.32 -22.62
N GLN A 24 6.16 -2.27 -22.40
CA GLN A 24 7.00 -3.48 -22.30
C GLN A 24 6.54 -4.41 -21.18
N LEU A 25 6.16 -3.85 -20.03
CA LEU A 25 5.61 -4.59 -18.90
C LEU A 25 4.30 -5.29 -19.26
N ARG A 26 3.39 -4.62 -19.98
CA ARG A 26 2.15 -5.23 -20.46
C ARG A 26 2.42 -6.41 -21.39
N LEU A 27 3.32 -6.23 -22.36
CA LEU A 27 3.73 -7.30 -23.28
C LEU A 27 4.33 -8.49 -22.52
N HIS A 28 5.23 -8.23 -21.57
CA HIS A 28 5.84 -9.29 -20.76
C HIS A 28 4.80 -10.07 -19.94
N LEU A 29 3.85 -9.37 -19.32
CA LEU A 29 2.78 -10.02 -18.53
C LEU A 29 1.85 -10.87 -19.41
N MET A 30 1.65 -10.51 -20.67
CA MET A 30 0.84 -11.31 -21.60
C MET A 30 1.52 -12.62 -22.01
N MET A 31 2.85 -12.68 -21.96
CA MET A 31 3.62 -13.85 -22.40
C MET A 31 4.22 -14.68 -21.25
N CYS A 32 4.17 -14.19 -20.01
CA CYS A 32 4.78 -14.85 -18.86
C CYS A 32 3.77 -15.05 -17.74
N ASP A 33 3.35 -16.31 -17.55
CA ASP A 33 2.38 -16.69 -16.52
C ASP A 33 2.90 -16.45 -15.11
N ALA A 34 4.19 -16.68 -14.86
CA ALA A 34 4.80 -16.47 -13.54
C ALA A 34 4.72 -14.99 -13.11
N CYS A 35 5.06 -14.06 -14.00
CA CYS A 35 4.96 -12.63 -13.73
C CYS A 35 3.51 -12.16 -13.60
N SER A 36 2.60 -12.75 -14.38
CA SER A 36 1.15 -12.51 -14.25
C SER A 36 0.58 -12.99 -12.91
N ALA A 37 0.99 -14.17 -12.45
CA ALA A 37 0.63 -14.70 -11.13
C ALA A 37 1.19 -13.81 -10.01
N TYR A 38 2.46 -13.42 -10.10
CA TYR A 38 3.10 -12.53 -9.13
C TYR A 38 2.36 -11.18 -9.02
N LYS A 39 1.98 -10.56 -10.14
CA LYS A 39 1.17 -9.33 -10.15
C LYS A 39 -0.16 -9.51 -9.41
N ARG A 40 -0.84 -10.65 -9.59
CA ARG A 40 -2.11 -10.95 -8.90
C ARG A 40 -1.89 -11.12 -7.39
N GLN A 41 -0.88 -11.87 -6.98
CA GLN A 41 -0.52 -12.07 -5.57
C GLN A 41 -0.21 -10.73 -4.87
N LEU A 42 0.61 -9.90 -5.51
CA LEU A 42 0.96 -8.58 -4.98
C LEU A 42 -0.27 -7.66 -4.87
N GLY A 43 -1.20 -7.76 -5.82
CA GLY A 43 -2.49 -7.07 -5.76
C GLY A 43 -3.37 -7.54 -4.59
N ALA A 44 -3.43 -8.85 -4.34
CA ALA A 44 -4.16 -9.41 -3.20
C ALA A 44 -3.55 -8.96 -1.86
N LEU A 45 -2.21 -9.00 -1.74
CA LEU A 45 -1.49 -8.54 -0.55
C LEU A 45 -1.77 -7.07 -0.24
N ARG A 46 -1.66 -6.18 -1.25
CA ARG A 46 -1.95 -4.75 -1.09
C ARG A 46 -3.39 -4.48 -0.66
N LYS A 47 -4.35 -5.22 -1.21
CA LYS A 47 -5.77 -5.12 -0.80
C LYS A 47 -5.98 -5.58 0.64
N GLY A 48 -5.36 -6.70 1.02
CA GLY A 48 -5.42 -7.23 2.39
C GLY A 48 -4.86 -6.23 3.40
N ILE A 49 -3.66 -5.70 3.16
CA ILE A 49 -3.04 -4.68 4.01
C ILE A 49 -3.92 -3.43 4.11
N ARG A 50 -4.42 -2.91 2.98
CA ARG A 50 -5.31 -1.74 2.98
C ARG A 50 -6.55 -1.98 3.84
N LYS A 51 -7.19 -3.14 3.70
CA LYS A 51 -8.37 -3.50 4.51
C LYS A 51 -8.06 -3.56 6.00
N LEU A 52 -6.90 -4.10 6.38
CA LEU A 52 -6.46 -4.13 7.79
C LEU A 52 -6.28 -2.71 8.34
N VAL A 53 -5.57 -1.85 7.61
CA VAL A 53 -5.35 -0.45 8.01
C VAL A 53 -6.67 0.33 8.09
N GLU A 54 -7.57 0.16 7.12
CA GLU A 54 -8.90 0.78 7.16
C GLU A 54 -9.72 0.29 8.35
N THR A 55 -9.64 -0.99 8.69
CA THR A 55 -10.35 -1.57 9.85
C THR A 55 -9.79 -1.08 11.18
N GLU A 56 -8.46 -0.93 11.29
CA GLU A 56 -7.82 -0.37 12.48
C GLU A 56 -8.06 1.14 12.61
N SER A 57 -7.97 1.87 11.50
CA SER A 57 -8.24 3.32 11.48
C SER A 57 -9.72 3.62 11.72
N ALA A 58 -10.63 2.72 11.33
CA ALA A 58 -12.05 2.85 11.66
C ALA A 58 -12.35 2.59 13.14
N LYS A 59 -11.48 1.89 13.89
CA LYS A 59 -11.66 1.68 15.34
C LYS A 59 -11.33 2.92 16.16
N ILE A 60 -10.56 3.86 15.61
CA ILE A 60 -10.25 5.12 16.26
C ILE A 60 -10.55 6.26 15.30
N SER A 61 -11.74 6.84 15.43
CA SER A 61 -12.08 8.11 14.80
C SER A 61 -10.98 9.14 15.13
N GLY A 62 -10.48 9.86 14.13
CA GLY A 62 -9.48 10.91 14.35
C GLY A 62 -9.94 11.94 15.38
N ALA A 63 -11.25 12.24 15.40
CA ALA A 63 -11.85 13.12 16.39
C ALA A 63 -11.87 12.50 17.81
N GLU A 64 -11.96 11.18 17.93
CA GLU A 64 -11.89 10.47 19.21
C GLU A 64 -10.46 10.51 19.77
N LEU A 65 -9.45 10.33 18.90
CA LEU A 65 -8.05 10.42 19.29
C LEU A 65 -7.69 11.85 19.72
N GLU A 66 -8.13 12.86 18.96
CA GLU A 66 -7.94 14.27 19.29
C GLU A 66 -8.56 14.63 20.65
N ASN A 67 -9.80 14.20 20.91
CA ASN A 67 -10.45 14.44 22.20
C ASN A 67 -9.71 13.75 23.36
N GLN A 68 -9.27 12.51 23.18
CA GLN A 68 -8.47 11.80 24.19
C GLN A 68 -7.14 12.50 24.49
N ILE A 69 -6.48 13.04 23.47
CA ILE A 69 -5.25 13.83 23.63
C ILE A 69 -5.54 15.11 24.43
N ILE A 70 -6.60 15.85 24.10
CA ILE A 70 -6.99 17.08 24.81
C ILE A 70 -7.30 16.79 26.29
N ILE A 71 -8.05 15.72 26.57
CA ILE A 71 -8.40 15.32 27.95
C ILE A 71 -7.13 15.02 28.75
N LYS A 72 -6.24 14.16 28.23
CA LYS A 72 -4.99 13.81 28.92
C LYS A 72 -4.08 15.02 29.14
N ILE A 73 -3.96 15.92 28.17
CA ILE A 73 -3.18 17.15 28.32
C ILE A 73 -3.78 18.03 29.43
N ARG A 74 -5.11 18.14 29.53
CA ARG A 74 -5.78 18.89 30.61
C ARG A 74 -5.56 18.26 31.98
N GLU A 75 -5.63 16.94 32.08
CA GLU A 75 -5.39 16.20 33.33
C GLU A 75 -3.96 16.39 33.84
N HIS A 76 -2.96 16.41 32.95
CA HIS A 76 -1.57 16.67 33.32
C HIS A 76 -1.23 18.16 33.47
N LYS A 77 -2.06 19.08 32.96
CA LYS A 77 -1.93 20.53 33.18
C LYS A 77 -2.67 21.04 34.41
N ARG A 78 -3.33 20.21 35.22
CA ARG A 78 -4.03 20.67 36.42
C ARG A 78 -3.01 21.32 37.36
N PRO A 79 -3.05 22.66 37.56
CA PRO A 79 -2.16 23.28 38.53
C PRO A 79 -2.53 22.74 39.92
N LEU A 80 -1.50 22.36 40.69
CA LEU A 80 -1.60 22.20 42.14
C LEU A 80 -2.04 23.53 42.76
#